data_AF-A0A3M1WGJ1-F1
#
_entry.id   AF-A0A3M1WGJ1-F1
#
_cell.length_a   1.000
_cell.length_b   1.000
_cell.length_c   1.000
_cell.angle_alpha   90.00
_cell.angle_beta   90.00
_cell.angle_gamma   90.00
#
_symmetry.space_group_name_H-M   'P 1'
#
loop_
_entity.id
_entity.type
_entity.pdbx_description
1 polymer ?
#
loop_
_entity_poly.entity_id
_entity_poly.type
_entity_poly.pdbx_seq_one_letter_code
_entity_poly.pdbx_strand_id
1 'polypeptide(L)'
;ERLADIGRQLRRAAEQMRRAQQSGNPAEAAARRLQAAEQLEAARRQLQANQRALDQQALERLRQRASTLIERQREIVKQVDALRGGKTSDDQQRRLSRKRQLERRKESLAEQVEALEQDIEATVRRLGRERQSARERLREAIQMIRRNRLPDKIRQGNRLLENEWYEQAGQREREIEEDLRDVARALQTAPGDAIARNDIERLRDALHRIRRLADDLESLHRRLREQAQRRQEEGRPDRHHEEQQPPSPTRRRRSQARADRPSGAPAPSNRPLPGDEPLRPFSDRESEIFPAPGGRPEIKGDRRQLRRELRQRWRDAQALRRELGDEFADEIDALIRRLRQLDDRRLFTDPEEIARLKQQLIDPLRQLEHEVMRRVEMASGRGLMLVDETSVPQVYRKLVEEYYRRLAKRNRRGTH
;
A
#
# COMPACT_ATOMS: atom_id res chain seq x y z
N GLU A 1 -27.56 12.83 -11.21
CA GLU A 1 -27.43 13.91 -10.21
C GLU A 1 -25.97 14.32 -10.04
N ARG A 2 -25.19 13.75 -9.09
CA ARG A 2 -23.83 14.19 -8.69
C ARG A 2 -22.92 14.86 -9.75
N LEU A 3 -22.81 14.32 -10.97
CA LEU A 3 -22.03 14.96 -12.06
C LEU A 3 -22.60 16.31 -12.53
N ALA A 4 -23.92 16.47 -12.57
CA ALA A 4 -24.58 17.74 -12.85
C ALA A 4 -24.39 18.74 -11.70
N ASP A 5 -24.28 18.28 -10.46
CA ASP A 5 -24.01 19.14 -9.29
C ASP A 5 -22.58 19.70 -9.34
N ILE A 6 -21.59 18.84 -9.58
CA ILE A 6 -20.20 19.24 -9.86
C ILE A 6 -20.14 20.19 -11.08
N GLY A 7 -20.87 19.87 -12.15
CA GLY A 7 -20.99 20.73 -13.34
C GLY A 7 -21.65 22.09 -13.08
N ARG A 8 -22.54 22.20 -12.07
CA ARG A 8 -23.13 23.46 -11.60
C ARG A 8 -22.17 24.24 -10.71
N GLN A 9 -21.43 23.56 -9.82
CA GLN A 9 -20.40 24.16 -8.96
C GLN A 9 -19.25 24.77 -9.79
N LEU A 10 -18.72 24.02 -10.77
CA LEU A 10 -17.64 24.50 -11.66
C LEU A 10 -18.04 25.78 -12.40
N ARG A 11 -19.27 25.87 -12.91
CA ARG A 11 -19.77 27.10 -13.57
C ARG A 11 -19.86 28.27 -12.60
N ARG A 12 -20.44 28.05 -11.41
CA ARG A 12 -20.61 29.10 -10.38
C ARG A 12 -19.26 29.68 -9.94
N ALA A 13 -18.27 28.83 -9.67
CA ALA A 13 -16.93 29.29 -9.27
C ALA A 13 -16.20 30.02 -10.42
N ALA A 14 -16.29 29.53 -11.66
CA ALA A 14 -15.74 30.23 -12.83
C ALA A 14 -16.39 31.61 -13.07
N GLU A 15 -17.70 31.73 -12.82
CA GLU A 15 -18.42 32.99 -12.92
C GLU A 15 -18.07 33.96 -11.78
N GLN A 16 -17.87 33.45 -10.56
CA GLN A 16 -17.34 34.23 -9.44
C GLN A 16 -15.93 34.77 -9.73
N MET A 17 -15.04 33.98 -10.35
CA MET A 17 -13.73 34.47 -10.78
C MET A 17 -13.84 35.61 -11.79
N ARG A 18 -14.72 35.49 -12.81
CA ARG A 18 -14.96 36.57 -13.78
C ARG A 18 -15.46 37.85 -13.11
N ARG A 19 -16.46 37.75 -12.22
CA ARG A 19 -16.98 38.90 -11.46
C ARG A 19 -15.90 39.51 -10.55
N ALA A 20 -15.03 38.68 -9.95
CA ALA A 20 -13.86 39.11 -9.18
C ALA A 20 -12.67 39.61 -10.03
N GLN A 21 -12.73 39.54 -11.37
CA GLN A 21 -11.83 40.28 -12.28
C GLN A 21 -12.39 41.66 -12.66
N GLN A 22 -13.69 41.87 -12.50
CA GLN A 22 -14.39 43.12 -12.84
C GLN A 22 -14.65 44.04 -11.64
N SER A 23 -14.54 43.53 -10.40
CA SER A 23 -14.66 44.33 -9.18
C SER A 23 -13.42 45.19 -8.92
N GLY A 24 -13.59 46.51 -8.81
CA GLY A 24 -12.49 47.48 -8.66
C GLY A 24 -11.71 47.46 -7.32
N ASN A 25 -12.10 46.63 -6.35
CA ASN A 25 -11.45 46.56 -5.03
C ASN A 25 -10.46 45.37 -4.95
N PRO A 26 -9.14 45.58 -4.98
CA PRO A 26 -8.17 44.51 -5.24
C PRO A 26 -8.05 43.47 -4.12
N ALA A 27 -8.24 43.85 -2.86
CA ALA A 27 -8.14 42.92 -1.72
C ALA A 27 -9.29 41.90 -1.70
N GLU A 28 -10.53 42.37 -1.87
CA GLU A 28 -11.70 41.50 -1.98
C GLU A 28 -11.65 40.63 -3.24
N ALA A 29 -11.17 41.20 -4.36
CA ALA A 29 -10.95 40.46 -5.60
C ALA A 29 -9.98 39.29 -5.38
N ALA A 30 -8.87 39.49 -4.67
CA ALA A 30 -7.91 38.44 -4.34
C ALA A 30 -8.52 37.33 -3.47
N ALA A 31 -9.21 37.69 -2.39
CA ALA A 31 -9.85 36.72 -1.48
C ALA A 31 -10.91 35.86 -2.19
N ARG A 32 -11.78 36.48 -3.02
CA ARG A 32 -12.81 35.77 -3.79
C ARG A 32 -12.21 34.87 -4.87
N ARG A 33 -11.09 35.25 -5.49
CA ARG A 33 -10.35 34.39 -6.44
C ARG A 33 -9.75 33.15 -5.76
N LEU A 34 -9.19 33.29 -4.56
CA LEU A 34 -8.63 32.16 -3.81
C LEU A 34 -9.72 31.13 -3.47
N GLN A 35 -10.84 31.57 -2.88
CA GLN A 35 -11.98 30.71 -2.56
C GLN A 35 -12.59 30.04 -3.80
N ALA A 36 -12.68 30.74 -4.93
CA ALA A 36 -13.16 30.17 -6.18
C ALA A 36 -12.17 29.13 -6.77
N ALA A 37 -10.85 29.36 -6.66
CA ALA A 37 -9.84 28.39 -7.07
C ALA A 37 -9.89 27.11 -6.24
N GLU A 38 -10.00 27.22 -4.91
CA GLU A 38 -10.17 26.07 -4.00
C GLU A 38 -11.43 25.26 -4.33
N GLN A 39 -12.56 25.93 -4.63
CA GLN A 39 -13.80 25.27 -5.07
C GLN A 39 -13.65 24.56 -6.43
N LEU A 40 -12.94 25.17 -7.39
CA LEU A 40 -12.65 24.55 -8.69
C LEU A 40 -11.75 23.32 -8.54
N GLU A 41 -10.74 23.38 -7.68
CA GLU A 41 -9.89 22.24 -7.35
C GLU A 41 -10.68 21.12 -6.66
N ALA A 42 -11.49 21.43 -5.65
CA ALA A 42 -12.33 20.44 -4.97
C ALA A 42 -13.29 19.76 -5.96
N ALA A 43 -13.97 20.54 -6.80
CA ALA A 43 -14.87 20.03 -7.83
C ALA A 43 -14.13 19.21 -8.91
N ARG A 44 -12.91 19.60 -9.31
CA ARG A 44 -12.06 18.83 -10.25
C ARG A 44 -11.62 17.50 -9.65
N ARG A 45 -11.16 17.49 -8.39
CA ARG A 45 -10.78 16.27 -7.65
C ARG A 45 -11.98 15.32 -7.51
N GLN A 46 -13.17 15.84 -7.20
CA GLN A 46 -14.42 15.07 -7.17
C GLN A 46 -14.83 14.56 -8.56
N LEU A 47 -14.65 15.34 -9.63
CA LEU A 47 -14.93 14.92 -11.00
C LEU A 47 -14.03 13.74 -11.41
N GLN A 48 -12.72 13.85 -11.17
CA GLN A 48 -11.75 12.78 -11.43
C GLN A 48 -12.06 11.53 -10.61
N ALA A 49 -12.45 11.66 -9.33
CA ALA A 49 -12.85 10.52 -8.50
C ALA A 49 -14.10 9.81 -9.07
N ASN A 50 -15.13 10.55 -9.48
CA ASN A 50 -16.33 9.96 -10.10
C ASN A 50 -16.02 9.33 -11.47
N GLN A 51 -15.20 9.96 -12.32
CA GLN A 51 -14.76 9.39 -13.60
C GLN A 51 -13.99 8.07 -13.39
N ARG A 52 -13.02 8.05 -12.48
CA ARG A 52 -12.24 6.84 -12.14
C ARG A 52 -13.14 5.70 -11.65
N ALA A 53 -14.19 5.99 -10.88
CA ALA A 53 -15.19 5.02 -10.44
C ALA A 53 -16.09 4.50 -11.58
N LEU A 54 -16.57 5.38 -12.47
CA LEU A 54 -17.37 4.98 -13.65
C LEU A 54 -16.56 4.11 -14.62
N ASP A 55 -15.26 4.35 -14.73
CA ASP A 55 -14.34 3.54 -15.51
C ASP A 55 -14.01 2.20 -14.84
N GLN A 56 -13.82 2.14 -13.51
CA GLN A 56 -13.75 0.87 -12.77
C GLN A 56 -15.02 0.03 -13.02
N GLN A 57 -16.20 0.64 -12.88
CA GLN A 57 -17.48 -0.03 -13.13
C GLN A 57 -17.69 -0.45 -14.59
N ALA A 58 -17.00 0.16 -15.57
CA ALA A 58 -17.03 -0.30 -16.96
C ALA A 58 -16.12 -1.51 -17.15
N LEU A 59 -14.85 -1.43 -16.71
CA LEU A 59 -13.90 -2.54 -16.74
C LEU A 59 -14.48 -3.80 -16.06
N GLU A 60 -15.15 -3.64 -14.93
CA GLU A 60 -15.75 -4.75 -14.21
C GLU A 60 -16.95 -5.37 -14.93
N ARG A 61 -17.80 -4.55 -15.57
CA ARG A 61 -18.87 -5.06 -16.46
C ARG A 61 -18.34 -5.80 -17.69
N LEU A 62 -17.21 -5.36 -18.26
CA LEU A 62 -16.54 -6.07 -19.37
C LEU A 62 -16.07 -7.47 -18.93
N ARG A 63 -15.42 -7.57 -17.76
CA ARG A 63 -14.96 -8.84 -17.18
C ARG A 63 -16.13 -9.80 -16.89
N GLN A 64 -17.20 -9.28 -16.28
CA GLN A 64 -18.41 -10.06 -15.98
C GLN A 64 -19.06 -10.58 -17.26
N ARG A 65 -19.22 -9.72 -18.29
CA ARG A 65 -19.71 -10.13 -19.62
C ARG A 65 -18.83 -11.25 -20.20
N ALA A 66 -17.50 -11.09 -20.20
CA ALA A 66 -16.58 -12.11 -20.72
C ALA A 66 -16.68 -13.46 -19.98
N SER A 67 -16.83 -13.46 -18.63
CA SER A 67 -17.06 -14.70 -17.87
C SER A 67 -18.36 -15.39 -18.30
N THR A 68 -19.45 -14.63 -18.42
CA THR A 68 -20.74 -15.15 -18.88
C THR A 68 -20.66 -15.74 -20.30
N LEU A 69 -19.81 -15.21 -21.20
CA LEU A 69 -19.60 -15.79 -22.53
C LEU A 69 -18.84 -17.13 -22.47
N ILE A 70 -17.81 -17.25 -21.63
CA ILE A 70 -17.09 -18.51 -21.42
C ILE A 70 -18.02 -19.58 -20.82
N GLU A 71 -18.86 -19.20 -19.85
CA GLU A 71 -19.86 -20.10 -19.26
C GLU A 71 -20.90 -20.58 -20.29
N ARG A 72 -21.38 -19.68 -21.15
CA ARG A 72 -22.27 -20.03 -22.28
C ARG A 72 -21.56 -20.94 -23.29
N GLN A 73 -20.29 -20.68 -23.60
CA GLN A 73 -19.52 -21.50 -24.54
C GLN A 73 -19.25 -22.91 -24.00
N ARG A 74 -18.93 -23.06 -22.70
CA ARG A 74 -18.81 -24.37 -22.04
C ARG A 74 -20.08 -25.20 -22.15
N GLU A 75 -21.24 -24.57 -22.04
CA GLU A 75 -22.52 -25.25 -22.20
C GLU A 75 -22.80 -25.61 -23.66
N ILE A 76 -22.38 -24.77 -24.61
CA ILE A 76 -22.40 -25.08 -26.05
C ILE A 76 -21.52 -26.30 -26.38
N VAL A 77 -20.28 -26.37 -25.88
CA VAL A 77 -19.37 -27.53 -26.07
C VAL A 77 -20.06 -28.84 -25.64
N LYS A 78 -20.60 -28.89 -24.41
CA LYS A 78 -21.32 -30.08 -23.92
C LYS A 78 -22.50 -30.46 -24.81
N GLN A 79 -23.23 -29.48 -25.33
CA GLN A 79 -24.42 -29.73 -26.16
C GLN A 79 -24.04 -30.22 -27.57
N VAL A 80 -22.90 -29.81 -28.13
CA VAL A 80 -22.34 -30.42 -29.34
C VAL A 80 -21.89 -31.86 -29.08
N ASP A 81 -21.11 -32.10 -28.02
CA ASP A 81 -20.64 -33.45 -27.68
C ASP A 81 -21.81 -34.42 -27.37
N ALA A 82 -22.94 -33.90 -26.83
CA ALA A 82 -24.16 -34.68 -26.60
C ALA A 82 -24.93 -35.02 -27.89
N LEU A 83 -24.97 -34.12 -28.89
CA LEU A 83 -25.63 -34.37 -30.19
C LEU A 83 -24.96 -35.49 -31.01
N ARG A 84 -23.66 -35.73 -30.76
CA ARG A 84 -22.84 -36.83 -31.30
C ARG A 84 -23.22 -38.21 -30.73
N GLY A 85 -23.85 -38.27 -29.55
CA GLY A 85 -24.03 -39.52 -28.81
C GLY A 85 -25.34 -40.30 -29.06
N GLY A 86 -26.38 -39.65 -29.58
CA GLY A 86 -27.72 -40.25 -29.72
C GLY A 86 -27.86 -41.19 -30.92
N LYS A 87 -28.38 -42.42 -30.70
CA LYS A 87 -28.41 -43.52 -31.69
C LYS A 87 -29.80 -44.08 -32.05
N THR A 88 -30.89 -43.55 -31.50
CA THR A 88 -32.25 -44.11 -31.65
C THR A 88 -33.24 -43.17 -32.34
N SER A 89 -34.33 -43.71 -32.89
CA SER A 89 -35.28 -42.95 -33.74
C SER A 89 -36.12 -41.93 -32.97
N ASP A 90 -36.63 -42.25 -31.78
CA ASP A 90 -37.31 -41.28 -30.89
C ASP A 90 -36.38 -40.13 -30.47
N ASP A 91 -35.07 -40.39 -30.47
CA ASP A 91 -34.06 -39.39 -30.17
C ASP A 91 -33.86 -38.42 -31.35
N GLN A 92 -34.34 -38.72 -32.56
CA GLN A 92 -34.19 -37.85 -33.74
C GLN A 92 -35.04 -36.57 -33.64
N GLN A 93 -36.32 -36.67 -33.25
CA GLN A 93 -37.18 -35.51 -32.98
C GLN A 93 -36.56 -34.61 -31.88
N ARG A 94 -35.95 -35.25 -30.87
CA ARG A 94 -35.30 -34.59 -29.72
C ARG A 94 -33.95 -33.97 -30.12
N ARG A 95 -33.13 -34.63 -30.92
CA ARG A 95 -31.85 -34.14 -31.49
C ARG A 95 -32.10 -32.94 -32.41
N LEU A 96 -33.10 -32.99 -33.29
CA LEU A 96 -33.52 -31.85 -34.13
C LEU A 96 -33.93 -30.63 -33.28
N SER A 97 -34.69 -30.88 -32.20
CA SER A 97 -35.12 -29.82 -31.27
C SER A 97 -33.95 -29.20 -30.50
N ARG A 98 -33.00 -30.03 -30.03
CA ARG A 98 -31.75 -29.61 -29.38
C ARG A 98 -30.82 -28.85 -30.35
N LYS A 99 -30.63 -29.35 -31.57
CA LYS A 99 -29.87 -28.70 -32.66
C LYS A 99 -30.38 -27.28 -32.94
N ARG A 100 -31.70 -27.14 -33.15
CA ARG A 100 -32.35 -25.82 -33.31
C ARG A 100 -32.22 -24.90 -32.10
N GLN A 101 -32.15 -25.44 -30.88
CA GLN A 101 -31.89 -24.63 -29.68
C GLN A 101 -30.41 -24.19 -29.60
N LEU A 102 -29.49 -25.06 -30.00
CA LEU A 102 -28.05 -24.83 -29.97
C LEU A 102 -27.62 -23.79 -31.03
N GLU A 103 -28.14 -23.88 -32.25
CA GLU A 103 -27.95 -22.91 -33.33
C GLU A 103 -28.34 -21.49 -32.86
N ARG A 104 -29.51 -21.33 -32.21
CA ARG A 104 -29.95 -20.05 -31.62
C ARG A 104 -29.08 -19.58 -30.45
N ARG A 105 -28.59 -20.49 -29.61
CA ARG A 105 -27.65 -20.15 -28.51
C ARG A 105 -26.32 -19.61 -29.05
N LYS A 106 -25.83 -20.20 -30.14
CA LYS A 106 -24.57 -19.82 -30.79
C LYS A 106 -24.70 -18.51 -31.56
N GLU A 107 -25.80 -18.29 -32.28
CA GLU A 107 -26.02 -17.00 -32.94
C GLU A 107 -26.08 -15.87 -31.90
N SER A 108 -26.85 -16.06 -30.82
CA SER A 108 -26.88 -15.08 -29.73
C SER A 108 -25.51 -14.91 -29.05
N LEU A 109 -24.67 -15.94 -28.98
CA LEU A 109 -23.29 -15.81 -28.48
C LEU A 109 -22.46 -14.91 -29.42
N ALA A 110 -22.56 -15.07 -30.74
CA ALA A 110 -21.88 -14.21 -31.71
C ALA A 110 -22.30 -12.74 -31.56
N GLU A 111 -23.60 -12.46 -31.47
CA GLU A 111 -24.14 -11.12 -31.19
C GLU A 111 -23.55 -10.51 -29.91
N GLN A 112 -23.43 -11.30 -28.83
CA GLN A 112 -22.88 -10.82 -27.56
C GLN A 112 -21.36 -10.60 -27.60
N VAL A 113 -20.61 -11.34 -28.43
CA VAL A 113 -19.18 -11.09 -28.65
C VAL A 113 -18.98 -9.80 -29.45
N GLU A 114 -19.83 -9.53 -30.44
CA GLU A 114 -19.83 -8.27 -31.19
C GLU A 114 -20.18 -7.08 -30.27
N ALA A 115 -21.19 -7.24 -29.40
CA ALA A 115 -21.54 -6.25 -28.39
C ALA A 115 -20.39 -6.02 -27.39
N LEU A 116 -19.72 -7.09 -26.93
CA LEU A 116 -18.56 -6.98 -26.04
C LEU A 116 -17.41 -6.21 -26.72
N GLU A 117 -17.11 -6.46 -28.00
CA GLU A 117 -16.10 -5.70 -28.73
C GLU A 117 -16.43 -4.20 -28.77
N GLN A 118 -17.69 -3.85 -29.05
CA GLN A 118 -18.18 -2.47 -29.06
C GLN A 118 -18.10 -1.81 -27.68
N ASP A 119 -18.45 -2.52 -26.59
CA ASP A 119 -18.30 -2.05 -25.22
C ASP A 119 -16.83 -1.76 -24.86
N ILE A 120 -15.91 -2.65 -25.28
CA ILE A 120 -14.47 -2.47 -25.06
C ILE A 120 -13.99 -1.24 -25.83
N GLU A 121 -14.37 -1.07 -27.11
CA GLU A 121 -13.95 0.08 -27.91
C GLU A 121 -14.52 1.41 -27.37
N ALA A 122 -15.78 1.41 -26.93
CA ALA A 122 -16.38 2.55 -26.23
C ALA A 122 -15.61 2.89 -24.94
N THR A 123 -15.16 1.88 -24.20
CA THR A 123 -14.36 2.06 -22.98
C THR A 123 -12.94 2.57 -23.30
N VAL A 124 -12.29 2.08 -24.35
CA VAL A 124 -10.98 2.59 -24.86
C VAL A 124 -11.06 4.05 -25.31
N ARG A 125 -12.18 4.44 -25.93
CA ARG A 125 -12.47 5.82 -26.33
C ARG A 125 -12.72 6.74 -25.13
N ARG A 126 -13.36 6.25 -24.06
CA ARG A 126 -13.65 7.03 -22.84
C ARG A 126 -12.47 7.16 -21.88
N LEU A 127 -11.65 6.13 -21.76
CA LEU A 127 -10.44 6.12 -20.91
C LEU A 127 -9.47 7.23 -21.32
N GLY A 128 -9.16 8.12 -20.38
CA GLY A 128 -8.22 9.24 -20.59
C GLY A 128 -6.75 8.80 -20.67
N ARG A 129 -5.87 9.76 -20.99
CA ARG A 129 -4.40 9.55 -21.09
C ARG A 129 -3.79 9.00 -19.79
N GLU A 130 -4.38 9.30 -18.63
CA GLU A 130 -3.97 8.79 -17.31
C GLU A 130 -4.00 7.24 -17.19
N ARG A 131 -4.73 6.52 -18.05
CA ARG A 131 -4.88 5.05 -18.01
C ARG A 131 -4.42 4.35 -19.29
N GLN A 132 -3.29 4.79 -19.83
CA GLN A 132 -2.73 4.26 -21.09
C GLN A 132 -2.56 2.73 -21.08
N SER A 133 -2.03 2.13 -20.01
CA SER A 133 -1.84 0.68 -19.87
C SER A 133 -3.16 -0.12 -19.88
N ALA A 134 -4.23 0.42 -19.28
CA ALA A 134 -5.57 -0.19 -19.39
C ALA A 134 -6.10 -0.12 -20.83
N ARG A 135 -5.87 0.99 -21.54
CA ARG A 135 -6.27 1.15 -22.95
C ARG A 135 -5.51 0.19 -23.87
N GLU A 136 -4.26 -0.12 -23.55
CA GLU A 136 -3.45 -1.11 -24.27
C GLU A 136 -3.98 -2.53 -24.08
N ARG A 137 -4.26 -2.96 -22.84
CA ARG A 137 -4.88 -4.29 -22.58
C ARG A 137 -6.30 -4.42 -23.13
N LEU A 138 -7.10 -3.35 -23.13
CA LEU A 138 -8.39 -3.36 -23.81
C LEU A 138 -8.26 -3.42 -25.35
N ARG A 139 -7.25 -2.78 -25.94
CA ARG A 139 -6.96 -2.90 -27.39
C ARG A 139 -6.47 -4.30 -27.75
N GLU A 140 -5.64 -4.92 -26.91
CA GLU A 140 -5.21 -6.31 -27.05
C GLU A 140 -6.42 -7.26 -27.07
N ALA A 141 -7.38 -7.09 -26.17
CA ALA A 141 -8.64 -7.84 -26.17
C ALA A 141 -9.44 -7.67 -27.48
N ILE A 142 -9.57 -6.43 -28.00
CA ILE A 142 -10.20 -6.19 -29.32
C ILE A 142 -9.43 -6.91 -30.44
N GLN A 143 -8.10 -6.84 -30.43
CA GLN A 143 -7.27 -7.49 -31.45
C GLN A 143 -7.38 -9.01 -31.39
N MET A 144 -7.54 -9.63 -30.20
CA MET A 144 -7.86 -11.06 -30.08
C MET A 144 -9.21 -11.40 -30.71
N ILE A 145 -10.28 -10.65 -30.40
CA ILE A 145 -11.62 -10.86 -30.98
C ILE A 145 -11.57 -10.77 -32.52
N ARG A 146 -10.89 -9.74 -33.06
CA ARG A 146 -10.78 -9.48 -34.50
C ARG A 146 -9.87 -10.46 -35.23
N ARG A 147 -8.67 -10.74 -34.70
CA ARG A 147 -7.68 -11.65 -35.32
C ARG A 147 -8.25 -13.07 -35.47
N ASN A 148 -8.88 -13.57 -34.42
CA ASN A 148 -9.42 -14.93 -34.39
C ASN A 148 -10.87 -14.97 -34.90
N ARG A 149 -11.42 -13.80 -35.29
CA ARG A 149 -12.75 -13.56 -35.88
C ARG A 149 -13.87 -14.26 -35.12
N LEU A 150 -13.90 -14.12 -33.79
CA LEU A 150 -14.77 -14.92 -32.91
C LEU A 150 -16.25 -14.98 -33.35
N PRO A 151 -16.93 -13.88 -33.73
CA PRO A 151 -18.32 -13.94 -34.20
C PRO A 151 -18.47 -14.80 -35.47
N ASP A 152 -17.59 -14.62 -36.46
CA ASP A 152 -17.57 -15.45 -37.67
C ASP A 152 -17.22 -16.91 -37.34
N LYS A 153 -16.29 -17.14 -36.42
CA LYS A 153 -15.86 -18.47 -35.98
C LYS A 153 -17.03 -19.24 -35.34
N ILE A 154 -17.85 -18.58 -34.53
CA ILE A 154 -19.09 -19.10 -33.92
C ILE A 154 -20.16 -19.38 -35.01
N ARG A 155 -20.40 -18.42 -35.92
CA ARG A 155 -21.37 -18.58 -37.03
C ARG A 155 -20.98 -19.70 -38.01
N GLN A 156 -19.69 -19.84 -38.32
CA GLN A 156 -19.17 -21.01 -39.05
C GLN A 156 -19.45 -22.31 -38.29
N GLY A 157 -19.34 -22.29 -36.96
CA GLY A 157 -19.72 -23.40 -36.09
C GLY A 157 -21.20 -23.79 -36.17
N ASN A 158 -22.10 -22.91 -36.62
CA ASN A 158 -23.50 -23.30 -36.91
C ASN A 158 -23.57 -24.13 -38.20
N ARG A 159 -22.86 -23.74 -39.26
CA ARG A 159 -22.79 -24.51 -40.52
C ARG A 159 -22.23 -25.92 -40.34
N LEU A 160 -21.29 -26.09 -39.41
CA LEU A 160 -20.79 -27.43 -39.02
C LEU A 160 -21.89 -28.30 -38.37
N LEU A 161 -22.79 -27.70 -37.59
CA LEU A 161 -23.94 -28.40 -36.98
C LEU A 161 -25.06 -28.65 -37.99
N GLU A 162 -25.33 -27.70 -38.88
CA GLU A 162 -26.27 -27.84 -40.01
C GLU A 162 -25.89 -29.07 -40.85
N ASN A 163 -24.63 -29.18 -41.26
CA ASN A 163 -24.04 -30.30 -42.00
C ASN A 163 -23.80 -31.59 -41.19
N GLU A 164 -24.16 -31.61 -39.90
CA GLU A 164 -24.01 -32.75 -38.98
C GLU A 164 -22.55 -33.19 -38.71
N TRP A 165 -21.59 -32.31 -38.95
CA TRP A 165 -20.15 -32.49 -38.70
C TRP A 165 -19.82 -32.26 -37.21
N TYR A 166 -20.46 -33.05 -36.34
CA TYR A 166 -20.47 -32.86 -34.88
C TYR A 166 -19.07 -32.93 -34.24
N GLU A 167 -18.13 -33.70 -34.82
CA GLU A 167 -16.76 -33.78 -34.29
C GLU A 167 -15.97 -32.51 -34.58
N GLN A 168 -16.01 -32.03 -35.82
CA GLN A 168 -15.39 -30.78 -36.26
C GLN A 168 -16.02 -29.59 -35.54
N ALA A 169 -17.34 -29.61 -35.34
CA ALA A 169 -18.03 -28.65 -34.49
C ALA A 169 -17.49 -28.70 -33.05
N GLY A 170 -17.38 -29.88 -32.43
CA GLY A 170 -16.88 -30.01 -31.06
C GLY A 170 -15.43 -29.52 -30.89
N GLN A 171 -14.57 -29.76 -31.88
CA GLN A 171 -13.22 -29.19 -31.93
C GLN A 171 -13.27 -27.66 -32.01
N ARG A 172 -14.06 -27.12 -32.95
CA ARG A 172 -14.28 -25.67 -33.15
C ARG A 172 -14.83 -24.99 -31.90
N GLU A 173 -15.75 -25.60 -31.16
CA GLU A 173 -16.28 -25.03 -29.93
C GLU A 173 -15.24 -24.95 -28.80
N ARG A 174 -14.26 -25.86 -28.79
CA ARG A 174 -13.15 -25.83 -27.82
C ARG A 174 -12.15 -24.72 -28.18
N GLU A 175 -11.85 -24.49 -29.46
CA GLU A 175 -11.09 -23.30 -29.91
C GLU A 175 -11.76 -22.00 -29.43
N ILE A 176 -13.09 -21.88 -29.63
CA ILE A 176 -13.85 -20.68 -29.25
C ILE A 176 -13.82 -20.46 -27.72
N GLU A 177 -13.80 -21.53 -26.92
CA GLU A 177 -13.65 -21.38 -25.46
C GLU A 177 -12.25 -20.88 -25.07
N GLU A 178 -11.20 -21.34 -25.75
CA GLU A 178 -9.82 -20.85 -25.55
C GLU A 178 -9.68 -19.39 -25.98
N ASP A 179 -10.17 -19.04 -27.17
CA ASP A 179 -10.25 -17.67 -27.67
C ASP A 179 -10.92 -16.71 -26.67
N LEU A 180 -12.08 -17.11 -26.12
CA LEU A 180 -12.82 -16.32 -25.13
C LEU A 180 -12.10 -16.23 -23.77
N ARG A 181 -11.40 -17.30 -23.34
CA ARG A 181 -10.59 -17.28 -22.11
C ARG A 181 -9.42 -16.30 -22.22
N ASP A 182 -8.78 -16.20 -23.39
CA ASP A 182 -7.66 -15.27 -23.61
C ASP A 182 -8.13 -13.82 -23.67
N VAL A 183 -9.27 -13.54 -24.33
CA VAL A 183 -9.97 -12.25 -24.26
C VAL A 183 -10.29 -11.87 -22.81
N ALA A 184 -10.85 -12.80 -22.02
CA ALA A 184 -11.13 -12.57 -20.61
C ALA A 184 -9.85 -12.32 -19.78
N ARG A 185 -8.73 -13.01 -20.08
CA ARG A 185 -7.43 -12.79 -19.43
C ARG A 185 -6.88 -11.38 -19.74
N ALA A 186 -7.02 -10.88 -20.96
CA ALA A 186 -6.68 -9.50 -21.31
C ALA A 186 -7.55 -8.47 -20.55
N LEU A 187 -8.86 -8.74 -20.40
CA LEU A 187 -9.78 -7.90 -19.62
C LEU A 187 -9.54 -7.95 -18.11
N GLN A 188 -9.04 -9.07 -17.58
CA GLN A 188 -8.63 -9.21 -16.18
C GLN A 188 -7.31 -8.49 -15.90
N THR A 189 -6.29 -8.68 -16.75
CA THR A 189 -4.97 -8.05 -16.63
C THR A 189 -4.97 -6.55 -16.95
N ALA A 190 -6.01 -6.01 -17.60
CA ALA A 190 -6.25 -4.58 -17.68
C ALA A 190 -6.28 -3.96 -16.27
N PRO A 191 -5.32 -3.09 -15.89
CA PRO A 191 -5.17 -2.65 -14.51
C PRO A 191 -6.36 -1.82 -14.03
N GLY A 192 -7.06 -2.34 -13.03
CA GLY A 192 -8.08 -1.62 -12.27
C GLY A 192 -7.52 -1.05 -10.98
N ASP A 193 -8.04 0.09 -10.54
CA ASP A 193 -7.58 0.79 -9.33
C ASP A 193 -7.57 -0.08 -8.07
N ALA A 194 -8.35 -1.18 -8.00
CA ALA A 194 -8.32 -2.09 -6.85
C ALA A 194 -6.96 -2.78 -6.67
N ILE A 195 -6.32 -3.22 -7.77
CA ILE A 195 -4.98 -3.84 -7.73
C ILE A 195 -3.96 -2.77 -7.34
N ALA A 196 -3.96 -1.65 -8.06
CA ALA A 196 -3.06 -0.53 -7.78
C ALA A 196 -3.22 0.04 -6.36
N ARG A 197 -4.44 0.06 -5.78
CA ARG A 197 -4.66 0.45 -4.38
C ARG A 197 -4.03 -0.54 -3.41
N ASN A 198 -4.26 -1.84 -3.59
CA ASN A 198 -3.65 -2.87 -2.75
C ASN A 198 -2.12 -2.77 -2.78
N ASP A 199 -1.53 -2.49 -3.95
CA ASP A 199 -0.08 -2.33 -4.08
C ASP A 199 0.43 -1.02 -3.46
N ILE A 200 -0.29 0.09 -3.61
CA ILE A 200 -0.01 1.35 -2.90
C ILE A 200 -0.13 1.18 -1.37
N GLU A 201 -1.07 0.37 -0.90
CA GLU A 201 -1.31 0.09 0.52
C GLU A 201 -0.21 -0.80 1.11
N ARG A 202 0.16 -1.88 0.42
CA ARG A 202 1.37 -2.70 0.72
C ARG A 202 2.64 -1.86 0.80
N LEU A 203 2.88 -1.00 -0.20
CA LEU A 203 4.05 -0.12 -0.23
C LEU A 203 4.03 0.90 0.93
N ARG A 204 2.86 1.36 1.39
CA ARG A 204 2.73 2.22 2.57
C ARG A 204 2.97 1.48 3.88
N ASP A 205 2.42 0.28 4.03
CA ASP A 205 2.66 -0.54 5.23
C ASP A 205 4.14 -0.93 5.35
N ALA A 206 4.77 -1.29 4.22
CA ALA A 206 6.20 -1.51 4.13
C ALA A 206 7.00 -0.23 4.47
N LEU A 207 6.63 0.94 3.93
CA LEU A 207 7.24 2.22 4.30
C LEU A 207 7.13 2.51 5.81
N HIS A 208 5.96 2.24 6.41
CA HIS A 208 5.74 2.35 7.86
C HIS A 208 6.53 1.31 8.67
N ARG A 209 6.88 0.14 8.10
CA ARG A 209 7.80 -0.82 8.71
C ARG A 209 9.27 -0.40 8.57
N ILE A 210 9.70 0.08 7.39
CA ILE A 210 11.07 0.59 7.17
C ILE A 210 11.37 1.72 8.15
N ARG A 211 10.47 2.71 8.26
CA ARG A 211 10.58 3.83 9.21
C ARG A 211 10.81 3.36 10.63
N ARG A 212 9.90 2.53 11.15
CA ARG A 212 10.03 1.95 12.50
C ARG A 212 11.34 1.20 12.67
N LEU A 213 11.74 0.36 11.71
CA LEU A 213 12.99 -0.41 11.79
C LEU A 213 14.23 0.50 11.82
N ALA A 214 14.26 1.57 11.02
CA ALA A 214 15.32 2.57 11.02
C ALA A 214 15.34 3.40 12.32
N ASP A 215 14.20 3.94 12.75
CA ASP A 215 14.04 4.73 13.98
C ASP A 215 14.41 3.91 15.23
N ASP A 216 13.99 2.64 15.27
CA ASP A 216 14.30 1.70 16.33
C ASP A 216 15.80 1.38 16.39
N LEU A 217 16.45 1.10 15.26
CA LEU A 217 17.91 0.90 15.19
C LEU A 217 18.69 2.18 15.51
N GLU A 218 18.16 3.36 15.20
CA GLU A 218 18.77 4.65 15.54
C GLU A 218 18.66 4.97 17.04
N SER A 219 17.55 4.59 17.67
CA SER A 219 17.42 4.60 19.14
C SER A 219 18.42 3.64 19.81
N LEU A 220 18.65 2.47 19.19
CA LEU A 220 19.59 1.46 19.66
C LEU A 220 21.04 1.92 19.55
N HIS A 221 21.44 2.45 18.40
CA HIS A 221 22.75 3.07 18.16
C HIS A 221 23.03 4.17 19.19
N ARG A 222 22.03 5.02 19.48
CA ARG A 222 22.14 6.08 20.48
C ARG A 222 22.36 5.52 21.89
N ARG A 223 21.53 4.57 22.33
CA ARG A 223 21.65 3.91 23.66
C ARG A 223 23.01 3.24 23.84
N LEU A 224 23.48 2.50 22.83
CA LEU A 224 24.79 1.84 22.87
C LEU A 224 25.93 2.86 22.94
N ARG A 225 25.85 3.96 22.18
CA ARG A 225 26.85 5.03 22.19
C ARG A 225 26.92 5.76 23.54
N GLU A 226 25.77 6.11 24.12
CA GLU A 226 25.69 6.71 25.46
C GLU A 226 26.28 5.78 26.53
N GLN A 227 25.99 4.47 26.46
CA GLN A 227 26.54 3.48 27.38
C GLN A 227 28.05 3.27 27.20
N ALA A 228 28.58 3.36 25.97
CA ALA A 228 30.01 3.31 25.70
C ALA A 228 30.74 4.55 26.24
N GLN A 229 30.15 5.75 26.10
CA GLN A 229 30.71 7.00 26.63
C GLN A 229 30.81 6.97 28.16
N ARG A 230 29.75 6.57 28.87
CA ARG A 230 29.76 6.45 30.34
C ARG A 230 30.86 5.52 30.86
N ARG A 231 31.21 4.46 30.13
CA ARG A 231 32.33 3.56 30.49
C ARG A 231 33.72 4.17 30.26
N GLN A 232 33.85 5.13 29.35
CA GLN A 232 35.11 5.89 29.18
C GLN A 232 35.26 6.95 30.27
N GLU A 233 34.15 7.47 30.80
CA GLU A 233 34.11 8.40 31.94
C GLU A 233 34.40 7.67 33.26
N GLU A 234 33.72 6.55 33.54
CA GLU A 234 34.04 5.64 34.67
C GLU A 234 35.46 5.03 34.61
N GLY A 235 36.13 5.14 33.46
CA GLY A 235 37.49 4.64 33.24
C GLY A 235 38.62 5.56 33.75
N ARG A 236 38.29 6.77 34.24
CA ARG A 236 39.26 7.68 34.85
C ARG A 236 39.39 7.41 36.36
N PRO A 237 40.60 7.09 36.87
CA PRO A 237 40.82 7.01 38.31
C PRO A 237 40.94 8.42 38.90
N ASP A 238 39.83 8.98 39.37
CA ASP A 238 39.85 10.25 40.08
C ASP A 238 40.63 10.13 41.40
N ARG A 239 41.64 10.99 41.56
CA ARG A 239 42.41 11.14 42.79
C ARG A 239 41.87 12.33 43.59
N HIS A 240 41.42 12.05 44.81
CA HIS A 240 40.87 13.01 45.78
C HIS A 240 39.53 13.63 45.31
N HIS A 241 38.46 13.59 46.09
CA HIS A 241 38.39 14.30 47.36
C HIS A 241 37.68 13.51 48.46
N GLU A 242 38.24 13.57 49.66
CA GLU A 242 37.69 13.05 50.90
C GLU A 242 37.56 14.24 51.86
N GLU A 243 36.37 14.83 52.00
CA GLU A 243 36.06 15.70 53.15
C GLU A 243 34.55 15.94 53.37
N GLN A 244 34.16 15.89 54.65
CA GLN A 244 33.06 16.60 55.33
C GLN A 244 31.60 16.49 54.80
N GLN A 245 30.79 15.72 55.56
CA GLN A 245 29.33 15.91 55.65
C GLN A 245 28.97 17.09 56.56
N PRO A 246 27.87 17.81 56.27
CA PRO A 246 27.00 18.36 57.32
C PRO A 246 25.56 17.76 57.29
N PRO A 247 24.84 17.71 58.42
CA PRO A 247 23.54 17.03 58.53
C PRO A 247 22.32 17.89 58.13
N SER A 248 21.27 17.23 57.64
CA SER A 248 19.99 17.86 57.25
C SER A 248 19.03 18.08 58.43
N PRO A 249 18.49 19.30 58.65
CA PRO A 249 17.48 19.56 59.69
C PRO A 249 16.03 19.34 59.21
N THR A 250 15.23 18.68 60.05
CA THR A 250 13.79 18.42 59.85
C THR A 250 12.94 19.70 59.81
N ARG A 251 11.96 19.78 58.89
CA ARG A 251 10.85 20.75 59.03
C ARG A 251 9.47 20.18 58.66
N ARG A 252 8.59 20.10 59.65
CA ARG A 252 7.14 19.79 59.53
C ARG A 252 6.32 21.07 59.26
N ARG A 253 5.04 20.87 58.88
CA ARG A 253 3.89 21.80 58.79
C ARG A 253 3.62 22.43 57.41
N ARG A 254 2.36 22.70 57.04
CA ARG A 254 1.06 22.04 57.36
C ARG A 254 0.00 22.54 56.36
N SER A 255 -0.96 21.68 56.03
CA SER A 255 -2.29 21.96 55.45
C SER A 255 -2.79 23.41 55.34
N GLN A 256 -3.29 23.78 54.16
CA GLN A 256 -4.57 24.47 54.03
C GLN A 256 -5.31 23.95 52.78
N ALA A 257 -6.63 24.08 52.76
CA ALA A 257 -7.50 23.45 51.76
C ALA A 257 -8.66 24.35 51.37
N ARG A 258 -9.19 24.16 50.17
CA ARG A 258 -10.56 24.52 49.80
C ARG A 258 -11.09 23.53 48.77
N ALA A 259 -12.40 23.30 48.77
CA ALA A 259 -13.08 22.32 47.93
C ALA A 259 -13.91 23.00 46.84
N ASP A 260 -14.35 22.24 45.84
CA ASP A 260 -15.79 22.01 45.68
C ASP A 260 -16.08 20.73 44.86
N ARG A 261 -17.36 20.34 44.78
CA ARG A 261 -17.92 19.08 44.20
C ARG A 261 -19.16 19.46 43.32
N PRO A 262 -19.82 18.58 42.51
CA PRO A 262 -20.41 17.31 42.97
C PRO A 262 -20.66 16.14 41.96
N SER A 263 -21.09 14.99 42.53
CA SER A 263 -22.05 13.96 42.03
C SER A 263 -21.83 13.06 40.77
N GLY A 264 -22.05 11.74 40.96
CA GLY A 264 -22.28 10.71 39.91
C GLY A 264 -22.10 9.25 40.42
N ALA A 265 -23.05 8.33 40.14
CA ALA A 265 -23.12 6.88 40.51
C ALA A 265 -24.20 6.17 39.63
N PRO A 266 -24.65 4.87 39.72
CA PRO A 266 -24.31 3.58 40.41
C PRO A 266 -22.91 3.21 40.95
N ALA A 267 -22.54 1.98 41.39
CA ALA A 267 -23.17 0.63 41.59
C ALA A 267 -23.81 -0.09 40.35
N PRO A 268 -24.12 -1.42 40.35
CA PRO A 268 -24.07 -2.49 41.38
C PRO A 268 -22.80 -3.39 41.29
N SER A 269 -22.39 -4.33 42.17
CA SER A 269 -22.97 -5.20 43.24
C SER A 269 -23.18 -6.69 42.85
N ASN A 270 -22.25 -7.61 43.21
CA ASN A 270 -22.48 -8.77 44.12
C ASN A 270 -21.34 -9.84 44.15
N ARG A 271 -21.42 -10.72 45.18
CA ARG A 271 -20.57 -11.86 45.62
C ARG A 271 -21.56 -13.01 45.98
N PRO A 272 -21.30 -14.12 46.74
CA PRO A 272 -20.06 -14.81 47.17
C PRO A 272 -20.11 -16.40 47.22
N LEU A 273 -19.03 -17.07 47.69
CA LEU A 273 -18.94 -18.42 48.36
C LEU A 273 -19.19 -19.71 47.50
N PRO A 274 -18.93 -20.95 48.00
CA PRO A 274 -17.75 -21.46 48.76
C PRO A 274 -17.23 -22.87 48.30
N GLY A 275 -16.20 -23.42 48.97
CA GLY A 275 -15.77 -24.84 48.90
C GLY A 275 -14.37 -25.10 49.51
N ASP A 276 -14.18 -26.20 50.25
CA ASP A 276 -13.09 -26.33 51.27
C ASP A 276 -12.05 -27.45 51.04
N GLU A 277 -10.80 -27.18 51.51
CA GLU A 277 -9.82 -28.11 52.14
C GLU A 277 -9.20 -29.30 51.33
N PRO A 278 -8.16 -30.04 51.85
CA PRO A 278 -7.43 -29.89 53.13
C PRO A 278 -5.86 -29.90 53.13
N LEU A 279 -5.29 -29.34 54.21
CA LEU A 279 -4.06 -29.76 54.97
C LEU A 279 -2.60 -29.62 54.41
N ARG A 280 -1.62 -29.83 55.31
CA ARG A 280 -0.17 -29.41 55.29
C ARG A 280 0.78 -30.54 55.74
N PRO A 281 2.15 -30.44 55.68
CA PRO A 281 2.93 -29.75 56.74
C PRO A 281 4.28 -29.09 56.34
N PHE A 282 4.94 -28.50 57.35
CA PHE A 282 6.25 -27.81 57.43
C PHE A 282 7.46 -28.39 56.68
N SER A 283 8.38 -27.52 56.23
CA SER A 283 9.66 -27.21 56.96
C SER A 283 10.61 -26.30 56.16
N ASP A 284 11.46 -25.55 56.87
CA ASP A 284 12.47 -24.66 56.29
C ASP A 284 13.68 -25.42 55.73
N ARG A 285 14.26 -24.89 54.64
CA ARG A 285 15.71 -25.02 54.41
C ARG A 285 16.26 -23.92 53.52
N GLU A 286 17.23 -23.19 54.05
CA GLU A 286 18.05 -22.26 53.29
C GLU A 286 18.87 -23.00 52.23
N SER A 287 18.99 -22.39 51.05
CA SER A 287 20.10 -22.65 50.13
C SER A 287 20.45 -21.33 49.44
N GLU A 288 21.11 -20.46 50.20
CA GLU A 288 21.59 -19.17 49.71
C GLU A 288 22.63 -19.37 48.59
N ILE A 289 22.19 -19.30 47.33
CA ILE A 289 23.10 -19.20 46.19
C ILE A 289 23.59 -17.75 46.11
N PHE A 290 24.57 -17.41 46.95
CA PHE A 290 25.26 -16.13 46.94
C PHE A 290 25.78 -15.80 45.54
N PRO A 291 25.34 -14.69 44.91
CA PRO A 291 25.99 -14.19 43.70
C PRO A 291 27.33 -13.55 44.10
N ALA A 292 28.45 -14.19 43.73
CA ALA A 292 29.79 -13.71 44.06
C ALA A 292 30.00 -12.23 43.64
N PRO A 293 30.53 -11.36 44.52
CA PRO A 293 30.70 -9.95 44.23
C PRO A 293 31.78 -9.73 43.15
N GLY A 294 31.45 -8.96 42.11
CA GLY A 294 32.39 -8.57 41.04
C GLY A 294 31.79 -8.52 39.63
N GLY A 295 30.67 -9.21 39.37
CA GLY A 295 30.05 -9.25 38.03
C GLY A 295 28.81 -8.37 37.88
N ARG A 296 28.98 -7.07 37.54
CA ARG A 296 27.90 -6.06 37.35
C ARG A 296 26.60 -6.67 36.76
N PRO A 297 25.46 -6.72 37.50
CA PRO A 297 24.27 -7.45 37.06
C PRO A 297 23.55 -6.83 35.87
N GLU A 298 23.51 -5.48 35.77
CA GLU A 298 22.80 -4.74 34.72
C GLU A 298 23.25 -5.14 33.30
N ILE A 299 24.57 -5.24 33.07
CA ILE A 299 25.17 -5.56 31.76
C ILE A 299 24.71 -6.94 31.25
N LYS A 300 24.41 -7.88 32.16
CA LYS A 300 23.86 -9.21 31.79
C LYS A 300 22.36 -9.13 31.44
N GLY A 301 21.63 -8.16 31.98
CA GLY A 301 20.26 -7.81 31.61
C GLY A 301 20.20 -7.17 30.22
N ASP A 302 20.91 -6.06 30.03
CA ASP A 302 20.97 -5.30 28.77
C ASP A 302 21.28 -6.21 27.57
N ARG A 303 22.28 -7.08 27.68
CA ARG A 303 22.66 -7.98 26.59
C ARG A 303 21.62 -9.08 26.30
N ARG A 304 20.77 -9.44 27.27
CA ARG A 304 19.61 -10.32 27.03
C ARG A 304 18.47 -9.55 26.34
N GLN A 305 18.33 -8.25 26.63
CA GLN A 305 17.35 -7.37 25.98
C GLN A 305 17.75 -7.03 24.53
N LEU A 306 18.99 -6.59 24.27
CA LEU A 306 19.51 -6.38 22.91
C LEU A 306 19.26 -7.61 22.02
N ARG A 307 19.56 -8.80 22.54
CA ARG A 307 19.30 -10.07 21.86
C ARG A 307 17.83 -10.34 21.55
N ARG A 308 16.88 -9.75 22.28
CA ARG A 308 15.44 -9.85 21.96
C ARG A 308 15.08 -8.81 20.90
N GLU A 309 15.54 -7.57 21.07
CA GLU A 309 15.31 -6.45 20.15
C GLU A 309 15.85 -6.77 18.73
N LEU A 310 17.12 -7.17 18.58
CA LEU A 310 17.73 -7.52 17.28
C LEU A 310 17.03 -8.70 16.57
N ARG A 311 16.61 -9.73 17.32
CA ARG A 311 15.83 -10.85 16.74
C ARG A 311 14.44 -10.41 16.28
N GLN A 312 13.86 -9.36 16.87
CA GLN A 312 12.63 -8.79 16.35
C GLN A 312 12.90 -8.01 15.05
N ARG A 313 13.95 -7.16 14.99
CA ARG A 313 14.32 -6.47 13.73
C ARG A 313 14.60 -7.41 12.57
N TRP A 314 15.18 -8.58 12.84
CA TRP A 314 15.37 -9.62 11.82
C TRP A 314 14.05 -10.21 11.28
N ARG A 315 13.01 -10.35 12.12
CA ARG A 315 11.65 -10.72 11.69
C ARG A 315 10.98 -9.58 10.94
N ASP A 316 11.12 -8.35 11.43
CA ASP A 316 10.57 -7.15 10.80
C ASP A 316 11.13 -6.99 9.36
N ALA A 317 12.43 -7.21 9.17
CA ALA A 317 13.08 -7.23 7.85
C ALA A 317 12.61 -8.39 6.96
N GLN A 318 12.30 -9.57 7.52
CA GLN A 318 11.70 -10.66 6.75
C GLN A 318 10.23 -10.44 6.38
N ALA A 319 9.48 -9.66 7.16
CA ALA A 319 8.17 -9.19 6.75
C ALA A 319 8.28 -8.21 5.58
N LEU A 320 9.20 -7.25 5.66
CA LEU A 320 9.49 -6.31 4.57
C LEU A 320 9.80 -7.02 3.24
N ARG A 321 10.64 -8.06 3.24
CA ARG A 321 10.93 -8.85 2.02
C ARG A 321 9.68 -9.44 1.36
N ARG A 322 8.68 -9.83 2.16
CA ARG A 322 7.42 -10.43 1.66
C ARG A 322 6.41 -9.38 1.17
N GLU A 323 6.50 -8.16 1.68
CA GLU A 323 5.56 -7.07 1.36
C GLU A 323 6.03 -6.21 0.18
N LEU A 324 7.34 -6.05 0.01
CA LEU A 324 7.96 -5.26 -1.07
C LEU A 324 8.20 -6.08 -2.36
N GLY A 325 8.18 -7.41 -2.28
CA GLY A 325 8.36 -8.29 -3.42
C GLY A 325 9.76 -8.26 -4.02
N ASP A 326 9.87 -8.72 -5.27
CA ASP A 326 11.17 -8.95 -5.92
C ASP A 326 11.91 -7.65 -6.29
N GLU A 327 11.19 -6.53 -6.46
CA GLU A 327 11.76 -5.21 -6.85
C GLU A 327 12.81 -4.69 -5.84
N PHE A 328 12.68 -5.05 -4.55
CA PHE A 328 13.58 -4.62 -3.47
C PHE A 328 14.28 -5.81 -2.78
N ALA A 329 14.20 -7.02 -3.35
CA ALA A 329 14.58 -8.25 -2.65
C ALA A 329 16.09 -8.31 -2.30
N ASP A 330 16.98 -7.88 -3.20
CA ASP A 330 18.43 -7.95 -3.00
C ASP A 330 18.94 -6.98 -1.93
N GLU A 331 18.33 -5.79 -1.83
CA GLU A 331 18.63 -4.75 -0.85
C GLU A 331 18.20 -5.18 0.55
N ILE A 332 16.97 -5.71 0.66
CA ILE A 332 16.44 -6.26 1.91
C ILE A 332 17.25 -7.49 2.33
N ASP A 333 17.68 -8.34 1.39
CA ASP A 333 18.58 -9.46 1.70
C ASP A 333 19.99 -9.00 2.09
N ALA A 334 20.51 -7.91 1.53
CA ALA A 334 21.78 -7.32 1.99
C ALA A 334 21.64 -6.82 3.44
N LEU A 335 20.52 -6.18 3.78
CA LEU A 335 20.19 -5.78 5.14
C LEU A 335 20.01 -6.99 6.08
N ILE A 336 19.31 -8.04 5.67
CA ILE A 336 19.14 -9.28 6.47
C ILE A 336 20.48 -10.00 6.67
N ARG A 337 21.37 -10.03 5.67
CA ARG A 337 22.73 -10.57 5.79
C ARG A 337 23.54 -9.78 6.82
N ARG A 338 23.54 -8.45 6.75
CA ARG A 338 24.22 -7.56 7.72
C ARG A 338 23.63 -7.71 9.14
N LEU A 339 22.30 -7.76 9.28
CA LEU A 339 21.62 -8.01 10.58
C LEU A 339 22.02 -9.35 11.22
N ARG A 340 22.33 -10.39 10.42
CA ARG A 340 22.83 -11.68 10.93
C ARG A 340 24.31 -11.66 11.31
N GLN A 341 25.09 -10.70 10.80
CA GLN A 341 26.54 -10.60 11.02
C GLN A 341 26.91 -9.73 12.24
N LEU A 342 25.95 -8.96 12.79
CA LEU A 342 26.11 -8.21 14.04
C LEU A 342 26.40 -9.13 15.23
N ASP A 343 27.60 -9.03 15.81
CA ASP A 343 27.95 -9.73 17.06
C ASP A 343 27.46 -8.94 18.28
N ASP A 344 26.44 -9.47 18.98
CA ASP A 344 25.89 -8.90 20.21
C ASP A 344 26.96 -8.57 21.26
N ARG A 345 28.10 -9.28 21.27
CA ARG A 345 29.18 -9.08 22.26
C ARG A 345 30.07 -7.88 21.93
N ARG A 346 30.27 -7.60 20.64
CA ARG A 346 31.12 -6.49 20.19
C ARG A 346 30.38 -5.16 20.30
N LEU A 347 29.09 -5.13 19.97
CA LEU A 347 28.24 -3.94 20.11
C LEU A 347 28.20 -3.32 21.52
N PHE A 348 28.54 -4.07 22.58
CA PHE A 348 28.65 -3.58 23.97
C PHE A 348 30.10 -3.26 24.42
N THR A 349 31.10 -3.45 23.56
CA THR A 349 32.52 -3.43 23.92
C THR A 349 33.35 -2.55 22.98
N ASP A 350 32.95 -2.47 21.70
CA ASP A 350 33.70 -1.85 20.62
C ASP A 350 32.90 -0.66 20.02
N PRO A 351 33.40 0.58 20.10
CA PRO A 351 32.74 1.75 19.54
C PRO A 351 32.75 1.78 18.01
N GLU A 352 33.65 1.06 17.33
CA GLU A 352 33.62 0.96 15.86
C GLU A 352 32.43 0.15 15.38
N GLU A 353 32.08 -0.96 16.05
CA GLU A 353 30.89 -1.74 15.68
C GLU A 353 29.59 -0.95 15.92
N ILE A 354 29.56 -0.07 16.93
CA ILE A 354 28.47 0.89 17.12
C ILE A 354 28.39 1.88 15.93
N ALA A 355 29.53 2.33 15.38
CA ALA A 355 29.55 3.17 14.17
C ALA A 355 29.15 2.41 12.89
N ARG A 356 29.62 1.17 12.72
CA ARG A 356 29.26 0.27 11.60
C ARG A 356 27.76 -0.01 11.56
N LEU A 357 27.11 -0.19 12.72
CA LEU A 357 25.65 -0.30 12.83
C LEU A 357 24.91 0.85 12.12
N LYS A 358 25.42 2.09 12.21
CA LYS A 358 24.82 3.22 11.49
C LYS A 358 25.07 3.11 9.98
N GLN A 359 26.34 3.08 9.58
CA GLN A 359 26.75 3.18 8.17
C GLN A 359 26.27 2.00 7.31
N GLN A 360 26.18 0.79 7.88
CA GLN A 360 25.89 -0.43 7.13
C GLN A 360 24.41 -0.82 7.14
N LEU A 361 23.61 -0.29 8.07
CA LEU A 361 22.20 -0.69 8.26
C LEU A 361 21.26 0.51 8.31
N ILE A 362 21.48 1.49 9.19
CA ILE A 362 20.58 2.64 9.33
C ILE A 362 20.60 3.50 8.06
N ASP A 363 21.78 3.89 7.57
CA ASP A 363 21.88 4.78 6.41
C ASP A 363 21.30 4.13 5.13
N PRO A 364 21.54 2.82 4.83
CA PRO A 364 20.87 2.12 3.72
C PRO A 364 19.35 1.89 3.94
N LEU A 365 18.88 1.69 5.18
CA LEU A 365 17.43 1.65 5.46
C LEU A 365 16.76 2.99 5.15
N ARG A 366 17.43 4.11 5.43
CA ARG A 366 16.94 5.44 5.04
C ARG A 366 16.97 5.63 3.52
N GLN A 367 17.92 5.05 2.78
CA GLN A 367 17.91 5.07 1.31
C GLN A 367 16.68 4.33 0.76
N LEU A 368 16.47 3.09 1.20
CA LEU A 368 15.28 2.28 0.88
C LEU A 368 13.96 2.97 1.27
N GLU A 369 13.94 3.70 2.40
CA GLU A 369 12.79 4.51 2.82
C GLU A 369 12.41 5.56 1.75
N HIS A 370 13.39 6.27 1.21
CA HIS A 370 13.15 7.28 0.17
C HIS A 370 12.72 6.62 -1.16
N GLU A 371 13.21 5.42 -1.46
CA GLU A 371 12.87 4.68 -2.69
C GLU A 371 11.44 4.16 -2.67
N VAL A 372 11.04 3.51 -1.58
CA VAL A 372 9.64 3.10 -1.38
C VAL A 372 8.73 4.33 -1.29
N MET A 373 9.17 5.44 -0.70
CA MET A 373 8.40 6.70 -0.71
C MET A 373 8.19 7.25 -2.14
N ARG A 374 9.25 7.36 -2.95
CA ARG A 374 9.14 7.75 -4.38
C ARG A 374 8.17 6.83 -5.12
N ARG A 375 8.24 5.52 -4.87
CA ARG A 375 7.34 4.51 -5.47
C ARG A 375 5.87 4.74 -5.08
N VAL A 376 5.60 4.99 -3.80
CA VAL A 376 4.26 5.36 -3.29
C VAL A 376 3.74 6.65 -3.90
N GLU A 377 4.60 7.66 -4.09
CA GLU A 377 4.21 8.97 -4.66
C GLU A 377 3.88 8.89 -6.15
N MET A 378 4.68 8.14 -6.91
CA MET A 378 4.41 7.83 -8.32
C MET A 378 3.12 7.02 -8.48
N ALA A 379 2.98 5.91 -7.74
CA ALA A 379 1.80 5.05 -7.81
C ALA A 379 0.52 5.76 -7.31
N SER A 380 0.62 6.62 -6.30
CA SER A 380 -0.50 7.47 -5.83
C SER A 380 -0.87 8.59 -6.82
N GLY A 381 -0.14 8.77 -7.92
CA GLY A 381 -0.35 9.83 -8.90
C GLY A 381 -0.14 11.25 -8.35
N ARG A 382 0.64 11.39 -7.26
CA ARG A 382 0.96 12.68 -6.63
C ARG A 382 2.32 13.21 -7.08
N GLY A 383 3.29 12.33 -7.36
CA GLY A 383 4.63 12.68 -7.83
C GLY A 383 4.72 13.23 -9.28
N LEU A 384 3.59 13.61 -9.88
CA LEU A 384 3.53 14.24 -11.21
C LEU A 384 2.82 15.62 -11.20
N MET A 385 2.75 16.26 -10.04
CA MET A 385 3.12 17.67 -10.03
C MET A 385 4.65 17.73 -9.99
N LEU A 386 5.26 18.00 -11.15
CA LEU A 386 6.54 18.72 -11.14
C LEU A 386 6.32 19.99 -10.32
N VAL A 387 7.38 20.46 -9.65
CA VAL A 387 7.38 21.82 -9.11
C VAL A 387 7.26 22.76 -10.32
N ASP A 388 6.08 23.37 -10.50
CA ASP A 388 5.94 24.51 -11.40
C ASP A 388 6.98 25.55 -10.96
N GLU A 389 7.89 25.91 -11.87
CA GLU A 389 9.14 26.63 -11.58
C GLU A 389 8.92 28.05 -11.04
N THR A 390 7.66 28.48 -11.02
CA THR A 390 7.15 29.72 -10.43
C THR A 390 6.91 29.62 -8.92
N SER A 391 6.67 28.43 -8.37
CA SER A 391 6.18 28.18 -6.99
C SER A 391 7.30 27.92 -5.96
N VAL A 392 8.38 28.70 -6.03
CA VAL A 392 9.31 28.84 -4.89
C VAL A 392 8.73 29.89 -3.94
N PRO A 393 8.33 29.54 -2.69
CA PRO A 393 7.80 30.53 -1.75
C PRO A 393 8.83 31.64 -1.53
N GLN A 394 8.42 32.90 -1.70
CA GLN A 394 9.35 34.03 -1.86
C GLN A 394 10.34 34.21 -0.70
N VAL A 395 10.00 33.72 0.49
CA VAL A 395 10.87 33.63 1.68
C VAL A 395 12.20 32.92 1.35
N TYR A 396 12.17 31.82 0.58
CA TYR A 396 13.36 31.05 0.24
C TYR A 396 14.24 31.75 -0.80
N ARG A 397 13.68 32.61 -1.68
CA ARG A 397 14.49 33.36 -2.66
C ARG A 397 15.52 34.25 -1.96
N LYS A 398 15.11 34.95 -0.88
CA LYS A 398 16.02 35.80 -0.09
C LYS A 398 17.14 35.02 0.60
N LEU A 399 16.83 33.82 1.12
CA LEU A 399 17.82 32.92 1.74
C LEU A 399 18.83 32.38 0.72
N VAL A 400 18.37 32.03 -0.49
CA VAL A 400 19.23 31.58 -1.58
C VAL A 400 20.12 32.73 -2.11
N GLU A 401 19.57 33.95 -2.25
CA GLU A 401 20.35 35.14 -2.58
C GLU A 401 21.42 35.45 -1.53
N GLU A 402 21.10 35.37 -0.23
CA GLU A 402 22.10 35.51 0.84
C GLU A 402 23.20 34.46 0.75
N TYR A 403 22.85 33.20 0.47
CA TYR A 403 23.81 32.11 0.32
C TYR A 403 24.78 32.36 -0.85
N TYR A 404 24.26 32.64 -2.05
CA TYR A 404 25.10 32.94 -3.22
C TYR A 404 25.87 34.26 -3.07
N ARG A 405 25.30 35.29 -2.41
CA ARG A 405 26.01 36.55 -2.10
C ARG A 405 27.16 36.31 -1.11
N ARG A 406 27.00 35.43 -0.12
CA ARG A 406 28.10 35.00 0.77
C ARG A 406 29.15 34.16 0.04
N LEU A 407 28.72 33.25 -0.84
CA LEU A 407 29.62 32.41 -1.65
C LEU A 407 30.48 33.26 -2.61
N ALA A 408 29.87 34.19 -3.35
CA ALA A 408 30.57 35.13 -4.22
C ALA A 408 31.51 36.08 -3.45
N LYS A 409 31.11 36.52 -2.25
CA LYS A 409 31.96 37.33 -1.34
C LYS A 409 33.10 36.51 -0.71
N ARG A 410 33.02 35.17 -0.70
CA ARG A 410 34.12 34.27 -0.33
C ARG A 410 35.08 34.03 -1.49
N ASN A 411 34.58 33.82 -2.71
CA ASN A 411 35.44 33.71 -3.91
C ASN A 411 36.24 35.00 -4.18
N ARG A 412 35.64 36.18 -3.97
CA ARG A 412 36.34 37.49 -4.07
C ARG A 412 37.36 37.78 -2.93
N ARG A 413 37.74 36.78 -2.13
CA ARG A 413 38.76 36.87 -1.08
C ARG A 413 39.84 35.78 -1.18
N GLY A 414 39.85 35.01 -2.28
CA GLY A 414 40.86 33.98 -2.58
C GLY A 414 41.88 34.39 -3.65
N THR A 415 41.97 35.67 -3.98
CA THR A 415 42.85 36.21 -5.05
C THR A 415 43.52 37.51 -4.59
N HIS A 416 44.54 37.36 -3.75
CA HIS A 416 45.62 38.32 -3.48
C HIS A 416 46.85 37.53 -3.06
#